data_AF-A0A7G1HUI7-F1
#
_entry.id   AF-A0A7G1HUI7-F1
#
_cell.length_a   1.000
_cell.length_b   1.000
_cell.length_c   1.000
_cell.angle_alpha   90.00
_cell.angle_beta   90.00
_cell.angle_gamma   90.00
#
_symmetry.space_group_name_H-M   'P 1'
#
loop_
_entity.id
_entity.type
_entity.pdbx_description
1 polymer ?
#
loop_
_entity_poly.entity_id
_entity_poly.type
_entity_poly.pdbx_seq_one_letter_code
_entity_poly.pdbx_strand_id
1 'polypeptide(L)'
;MKKYVFLFSFIFFLSCSENEDNSLTQMGRVAEISLDYTEQSLSVTIPPQLNEQDIICNLRHDSYWINDILASKEHIKFHVELNSDRSKGYRSDTIDLFCKGVNVGYIEVYQARHPMSLQKLTWGPDILLSLPKGDGKKETEMLYHFCKNSDGRYSLSDFPAFAYCIEMNHNPEKNMEWYLPSERSEKYREVSNNNYPFDFWSSTEYSRETVDIRKWASNNEQHLTIAAFKNDRFYVYAVR
;
A
#
# COMPACT_ATOMS: atom_id res chain seq x y z
N MET A 1 -28.49 -69.16 -53.71
CA MET A 1 -28.74 -67.98 -52.83
C MET A 1 -27.96 -66.79 -53.39
N LYS A 2 -28.59 -65.61 -53.40
CA LYS A 2 -28.25 -64.43 -54.23
C LYS A 2 -27.02 -63.64 -53.71
N LYS A 3 -26.27 -63.06 -54.65
CA LYS A 3 -25.22 -62.03 -54.47
C LYS A 3 -25.84 -60.62 -54.49
N TYR A 4 -25.35 -59.72 -53.62
CA TYR A 4 -25.40 -58.24 -53.69
C TYR A 4 -24.21 -57.74 -52.83
N VAL A 5 -23.18 -57.00 -53.25
CA VAL A 5 -22.96 -55.72 -53.97
C VAL A 5 -23.19 -54.45 -53.11
N PHE A 6 -22.05 -53.81 -52.79
CA PHE A 6 -21.76 -52.36 -52.57
C PHE A 6 -22.57 -51.53 -51.55
N LEU A 7 -21.88 -50.75 -50.71
CA LEU A 7 -21.56 -49.34 -51.01
C LEU A 7 -20.53 -48.78 -50.01
N PHE A 8 -19.50 -48.12 -50.54
CA PHE A 8 -18.58 -47.25 -49.80
C PHE A 8 -19.33 -45.96 -49.45
N SER A 9 -19.43 -45.60 -48.18
CA SER A 9 -19.73 -44.23 -47.76
C SER A 9 -18.58 -43.74 -46.91
N PHE A 10 -17.64 -43.07 -47.59
CA PHE A 10 -16.67 -42.19 -46.98
C PHE A 10 -17.45 -40.97 -46.47
N ILE A 11 -17.82 -40.96 -45.19
CA ILE A 11 -18.31 -39.74 -44.56
C ILE A 11 -17.07 -38.94 -44.20
N PHE A 12 -16.74 -37.97 -45.06
CA PHE A 12 -15.93 -36.82 -44.67
C PHE A 12 -16.69 -36.08 -43.56
N PHE A 13 -16.30 -36.30 -42.31
CA PHE A 13 -16.50 -35.25 -41.32
C PHE A 13 -15.45 -34.17 -41.60
N LEU A 14 -15.80 -33.24 -42.49
CA LEU A 14 -15.36 -31.86 -42.36
C LEU A 14 -16.00 -31.35 -41.08
N SER A 15 -15.38 -31.66 -39.93
CA SER A 15 -15.52 -30.79 -38.78
C SER A 15 -14.74 -29.54 -39.13
N CYS A 16 -15.46 -28.51 -39.53
CA CYS A 16 -14.95 -27.15 -39.57
C CYS A 16 -14.13 -26.92 -38.31
N SER A 17 -12.84 -26.70 -38.54
CA SER A 17 -11.99 -25.89 -37.69
C SER A 17 -12.65 -24.53 -37.55
N GLU A 18 -13.42 -24.35 -36.49
CA GLU A 18 -13.39 -23.10 -35.75
C GLU A 18 -12.55 -23.35 -34.50
N ASN A 19 -11.23 -23.46 -34.72
CA ASN A 19 -10.32 -22.92 -33.73
C ASN A 19 -10.48 -21.39 -33.80
N GLU A 20 -11.59 -20.87 -33.27
CA GLU A 20 -11.47 -19.65 -32.51
C GLU A 20 -10.72 -20.05 -31.23
N ASP A 21 -9.38 -20.12 -31.35
CA ASP A 21 -8.49 -19.94 -30.22
C ASP A 21 -8.70 -18.50 -29.74
N ASN A 22 -9.86 -18.24 -29.12
CA ASN A 22 -10.06 -17.16 -28.20
C ASN A 22 -9.36 -17.59 -26.91
N SER A 23 -8.04 -17.82 -27.00
CA SER A 23 -7.21 -18.11 -25.85
C SER A 23 -7.32 -16.87 -24.97
N LEU A 24 -8.06 -16.99 -23.86
CA LEU A 24 -8.20 -15.91 -22.90
C LEU A 24 -6.79 -15.49 -22.46
N THR A 25 -6.36 -14.31 -22.91
CA THR A 25 -5.02 -13.81 -22.65
C THR A 25 -4.91 -13.47 -21.17
N GLN A 26 -3.95 -14.10 -20.49
CA GLN A 26 -3.64 -13.76 -19.10
C GLN A 26 -2.94 -12.40 -19.05
N MET A 27 -3.58 -11.41 -18.44
CA MET A 27 -3.11 -10.01 -18.39
C MET A 27 -2.13 -9.76 -17.23
N GLY A 28 -2.06 -10.65 -16.25
CA GLY A 28 -1.33 -10.41 -15.01
C GLY A 28 -2.02 -9.35 -14.15
N ARG A 29 -1.27 -8.34 -13.70
CA ARG A 29 -1.81 -7.29 -12.83
C ARG A 29 -2.60 -6.25 -13.63
N VAL A 30 -3.91 -6.21 -13.40
CA VAL A 30 -4.84 -5.28 -14.05
C VAL A 30 -4.83 -3.91 -13.37
N ALA A 31 -4.74 -3.87 -12.05
CA ALA A 31 -4.64 -2.64 -11.28
C ALA A 31 -3.81 -2.83 -10.01
N GLU A 32 -3.19 -1.73 -9.57
CA GLU A 32 -2.51 -1.60 -8.28
C GLU A 32 -3.16 -0.42 -7.54
N ILE A 33 -3.70 -0.67 -6.35
CA ILE A 33 -4.46 0.32 -5.58
C ILE A 33 -3.77 0.53 -4.25
N SER A 34 -3.36 1.77 -3.96
CA SER A 34 -2.78 2.17 -2.67
C SER A 34 -3.73 3.07 -1.90
N LEU A 35 -4.18 2.57 -0.75
CA LEU A 35 -5.18 3.21 0.10
C LEU A 35 -4.54 3.69 1.41
N ASP A 36 -5.18 4.69 2.02
CA ASP A 36 -4.90 5.00 3.41
C ASP A 36 -5.60 3.99 4.33
N TYR A 37 -5.47 4.18 5.64
CA TYR A 37 -6.01 3.27 6.64
C TYR A 37 -7.54 3.31 6.77
N THR A 38 -8.23 4.25 6.12
CA THR A 38 -9.66 4.47 6.31
C THR A 38 -10.52 3.44 5.58
N GLU A 39 -11.71 3.23 6.10
CA GLU A 39 -12.74 2.41 5.48
C GLU A 39 -13.34 3.13 4.26
N GLN A 40 -13.47 2.42 3.13
CA GLN A 40 -14.01 3.01 1.91
C GLN A 40 -14.50 1.96 0.90
N SER A 41 -15.47 2.35 0.07
CA SER A 41 -15.91 1.58 -1.10
C SER A 41 -15.26 2.09 -2.37
N LEU A 42 -14.80 1.17 -3.21
CA LEU A 42 -14.04 1.46 -4.43
C LEU A 42 -14.77 0.95 -5.67
N SER A 43 -14.43 1.55 -6.82
CA SER A 43 -14.90 1.14 -8.14
C SER A 43 -13.74 1.24 -9.12
N VAL A 44 -13.30 0.10 -9.63
CA VAL A 44 -12.16 -0.01 -10.55
C VAL A 44 -12.70 -0.29 -11.95
N THR A 45 -12.29 0.51 -12.93
CA THR A 45 -12.64 0.27 -14.33
C THR A 45 -11.88 -0.93 -14.86
N ILE A 46 -12.61 -1.84 -15.47
CA ILE A 46 -12.08 -3.04 -16.11
C ILE A 46 -11.53 -2.65 -17.50
N PRO A 47 -10.37 -3.19 -17.91
CA PRO A 47 -9.87 -2.99 -19.26
C PRO A 47 -10.89 -3.49 -20.31
N PRO A 48 -11.13 -2.73 -21.40
CA PRO A 48 -12.12 -3.08 -22.42
C PRO A 48 -12.00 -4.50 -22.98
N GLN A 49 -10.79 -5.08 -22.98
CA GLN A 49 -10.52 -6.45 -23.42
C GLN A 49 -11.25 -7.52 -22.60
N LEU A 50 -11.68 -7.19 -21.37
CA LEU A 50 -12.43 -8.08 -20.48
C LEU A 50 -13.92 -7.72 -20.40
N ASN A 51 -14.35 -6.59 -20.98
CA ASN A 51 -15.72 -6.05 -20.81
C ASN A 51 -16.81 -6.88 -21.52
N GLU A 52 -16.43 -7.68 -22.51
CA GLU A 52 -17.36 -8.55 -23.25
C GLU A 52 -17.62 -9.90 -22.55
N GLN A 53 -17.00 -10.12 -21.38
CA GLN A 53 -16.98 -11.41 -20.70
C GLN A 53 -17.67 -11.32 -19.33
N ASP A 54 -18.39 -12.38 -18.94
CA ASP A 54 -18.94 -12.49 -17.59
C ASP A 54 -17.79 -12.74 -16.60
N ILE A 55 -17.33 -11.66 -15.96
CA ILE A 55 -16.25 -11.70 -14.98
C ILE A 55 -16.79 -12.16 -13.63
N ILE A 56 -16.10 -13.14 -13.05
CA ILE A 56 -16.28 -13.57 -11.67
C ILE A 56 -15.03 -13.13 -10.90
N CYS A 57 -15.24 -12.48 -9.77
CA CYS A 57 -14.15 -12.08 -8.87
C CYS A 57 -14.08 -13.03 -7.69
N ASN A 58 -12.87 -13.51 -7.38
CA ASN A 58 -12.59 -14.28 -6.18
C ASN A 58 -11.47 -13.60 -5.42
N LEU A 59 -11.53 -13.63 -4.08
CA LEU A 59 -10.38 -13.26 -3.28
C LEU A 59 -9.38 -14.41 -3.30
N ARG A 60 -8.12 -14.09 -3.58
CA ARG A 60 -7.05 -15.10 -3.64
C ARG A 60 -6.75 -15.69 -2.27
N HIS A 61 -6.87 -14.87 -1.24
CA HIS A 61 -6.79 -15.25 0.17
C HIS A 61 -8.17 -15.10 0.81
N ASP A 62 -8.41 -15.76 1.94
CA ASP A 62 -9.61 -15.53 2.76
C ASP A 62 -9.51 -14.14 3.42
N SER A 63 -9.59 -13.10 2.58
CA SER A 63 -9.46 -11.72 2.99
C SER A 63 -10.59 -11.39 3.96
N TYR A 64 -10.24 -11.02 5.18
CA TYR A 64 -11.21 -10.60 6.17
C TYR A 64 -11.57 -9.10 6.06
N TRP A 65 -10.93 -8.37 5.14
CA TRP A 65 -10.96 -6.91 5.09
C TRP A 65 -11.29 -6.32 3.72
N ILE A 66 -11.37 -7.14 2.68
CA ILE A 66 -11.97 -6.80 1.39
C ILE A 66 -13.26 -7.61 1.28
N ASN A 67 -14.40 -6.95 1.06
CA ASN A 67 -15.69 -7.61 1.01
C ASN A 67 -16.63 -6.95 -0.02
N ASP A 68 -17.85 -7.48 -0.12
CA ASP A 68 -18.92 -7.01 -1.01
C ASP A 68 -18.47 -6.82 -2.47
N ILE A 69 -17.69 -7.78 -2.98
CA ILE A 69 -17.13 -7.72 -4.32
C ILE A 69 -18.22 -7.98 -5.35
N LEU A 70 -18.47 -6.99 -6.19
CA LEU A 70 -19.45 -7.03 -7.27
C LEU A 70 -18.76 -6.69 -8.59
N ALA A 71 -18.74 -7.66 -9.50
CA ALA A 71 -18.29 -7.46 -10.86
C ALA A 71 -19.45 -7.04 -11.76
N SER A 72 -19.20 -6.07 -12.63
CA SER A 72 -20.03 -5.70 -13.75
C SER A 72 -19.16 -5.68 -15.01
N LYS A 73 -19.77 -5.51 -16.19
CA LYS A 73 -19.01 -5.48 -17.46
C LYS A 73 -17.87 -4.46 -17.48
N GLU A 74 -18.06 -3.30 -16.85
CA GLU A 74 -17.09 -2.20 -16.93
C GLU A 74 -16.39 -1.91 -15.61
N HIS A 75 -16.94 -2.38 -14.49
CA HIS A 75 -16.44 -2.03 -13.17
C HIS A 75 -16.44 -3.21 -12.21
N ILE A 76 -15.39 -3.27 -11.39
CA ILE A 76 -15.35 -4.09 -10.17
C ILE A 76 -15.50 -3.15 -8.99
N LYS A 77 -16.54 -3.38 -8.20
CA LYS A 77 -16.78 -2.66 -6.95
C LYS A 77 -16.49 -3.58 -5.78
N PHE A 78 -15.91 -3.01 -4.73
CA PHE A 78 -15.64 -3.73 -3.48
C PHE A 78 -15.52 -2.74 -2.34
N HIS A 79 -15.68 -3.24 -1.13
CA HIS A 79 -15.52 -2.47 0.09
C HIS A 79 -14.25 -2.90 0.82
N VAL A 80 -13.57 -1.92 1.41
CA VAL A 80 -12.33 -2.08 2.16
C VAL A 80 -12.57 -1.59 3.58
N GLU A 81 -12.39 -2.49 4.53
CA GLU A 81 -12.54 -2.23 5.96
C GLU A 81 -11.46 -1.28 6.49
N LEU A 82 -11.72 -0.65 7.64
CA LEU A 82 -10.72 0.13 8.37
C LEU A 82 -9.49 -0.74 8.71
N ASN A 83 -8.28 -0.22 8.48
CA ASN A 83 -7.06 -0.84 9.01
C ASN A 83 -6.69 -0.22 10.36
N SER A 84 -7.16 -0.85 11.44
CA SER A 84 -6.90 -0.41 12.82
C SER A 84 -5.56 -0.88 13.39
N ASP A 85 -4.77 -1.67 12.66
CA ASP A 85 -3.44 -2.10 13.10
C ASP A 85 -2.51 -0.89 13.28
N ARG A 86 -1.69 -0.93 14.32
CA ARG A 86 -0.70 0.10 14.68
C ARG A 86 0.70 -0.46 14.88
N SER A 87 0.88 -1.74 14.57
CA SER A 87 2.06 -2.55 14.89
C SER A 87 2.69 -3.19 13.66
N LYS A 88 1.87 -3.64 12.70
CA LYS A 88 2.33 -4.19 11.42
C LYS A 88 2.17 -3.15 10.33
N GLY A 89 3.03 -3.19 9.32
CA GLY A 89 3.06 -2.34 8.13
C GLY A 89 1.74 -2.25 7.34
N TYR A 90 1.83 -1.90 6.06
CA TYR A 90 0.67 -2.04 5.19
C TYR A 90 0.15 -3.50 5.18
N ARG A 91 -1.14 -3.68 4.93
CA ARG A 91 -1.73 -4.98 4.57
C ARG A 91 -2.03 -5.01 3.08
N SER A 92 -2.01 -6.20 2.48
CA SER A 92 -2.29 -6.36 1.06
C SER A 92 -3.05 -7.65 0.78
N ASP A 93 -3.87 -7.60 -0.26
CA ASP A 93 -4.60 -8.76 -0.76
C ASP A 93 -4.83 -8.62 -2.27
N THR A 94 -5.36 -9.67 -2.87
CA THR A 94 -5.53 -9.78 -4.31
C THR A 94 -6.94 -10.24 -4.66
N ILE A 95 -7.59 -9.51 -5.56
CA ILE A 95 -8.85 -9.90 -6.19
C ILE A 95 -8.52 -10.52 -7.53
N ASP A 96 -8.63 -11.84 -7.63
CA ASP A 96 -8.44 -12.60 -8.87
C ASP A 96 -9.67 -12.45 -9.78
N LEU A 97 -9.42 -12.27 -11.07
CA LEU A 97 -10.43 -12.10 -12.10
C LEU A 97 -10.51 -13.36 -12.94
N PHE A 98 -11.72 -13.94 -13.03
CA PHE A 98 -11.97 -15.14 -13.81
C PHE A 98 -12.98 -14.86 -14.93
N CYS A 99 -12.69 -15.36 -16.13
CA CYS A 99 -13.66 -15.47 -17.22
C CYS A 99 -13.75 -16.93 -17.64
N LYS A 100 -14.98 -17.46 -17.74
CA LYS A 100 -15.24 -18.86 -18.17
C LYS A 100 -14.36 -19.89 -17.42
N GLY A 101 -14.08 -19.63 -16.14
CA GLY A 101 -13.25 -20.50 -15.29
C GLY A 101 -11.73 -20.34 -15.43
N VAL A 102 -11.24 -19.44 -16.30
CA VAL A 102 -9.81 -19.15 -16.48
C VAL A 102 -9.45 -17.85 -15.76
N ASN A 103 -8.36 -17.84 -14.98
CA ASN A 103 -7.83 -16.61 -14.38
C ASN A 103 -7.22 -15.73 -15.49
N VAL A 104 -7.82 -14.56 -15.70
CA VAL A 104 -7.43 -13.60 -16.74
C VAL A 104 -6.56 -12.47 -16.19
N GLY A 105 -6.48 -12.31 -14.88
CA GLY A 105 -5.68 -11.28 -14.23
C GLY A 105 -6.08 -11.06 -12.78
N TYR A 106 -5.53 -10.02 -12.18
CA TYR A 106 -5.80 -9.71 -10.77
C TYR A 106 -5.66 -8.22 -10.45
N ILE A 107 -6.31 -7.79 -9.38
CA ILE A 107 -6.16 -6.47 -8.77
C ILE A 107 -5.40 -6.63 -7.45
N GLU A 108 -4.29 -5.93 -7.30
CA GLU A 108 -3.60 -5.82 -6.01
C GLU A 108 -4.11 -4.62 -5.24
N VAL A 109 -4.52 -4.85 -4.00
CA VAL A 109 -4.98 -3.81 -3.07
C VAL A 109 -4.03 -3.75 -1.89
N TYR A 110 -3.48 -2.57 -1.65
CA TYR A 110 -2.63 -2.26 -0.52
C TYR A 110 -3.33 -1.23 0.36
N GLN A 111 -3.30 -1.44 1.67
CA GLN A 111 -3.87 -0.50 2.63
C GLN A 111 -2.88 -0.23 3.75
N ALA A 112 -2.51 1.04 3.94
CA ALA A 112 -1.66 1.45 5.03
C ALA A 112 -2.31 1.14 6.40
N ARG A 113 -1.48 0.98 7.42
CA ARG A 113 -1.93 0.85 8.81
C ARG A 113 -2.36 2.19 9.39
N HIS A 114 -2.89 2.18 10.60
CA HIS A 114 -3.18 3.41 11.32
C HIS A 114 -1.88 4.23 11.58
N PRO A 115 -1.87 5.55 11.28
CA PRO A 115 -0.64 6.36 11.20
C PRO A 115 0.08 6.61 12.52
N MET A 116 -0.58 6.34 13.64
CA MET A 116 -0.05 6.57 14.98
C MET A 116 0.54 5.30 15.61
N SER A 117 1.78 5.37 16.10
CA SER A 117 2.42 4.28 16.84
C SER A 117 1.78 4.04 18.21
N LEU A 118 1.74 2.77 18.65
CA LEU A 118 1.35 2.41 20.03
C LEU A 118 2.52 2.51 21.03
N GLN A 119 3.75 2.59 20.53
CA GLN A 119 4.95 2.62 21.34
C GLN A 119 5.76 3.88 21.06
N LYS A 120 6.50 4.32 22.08
CA LYS A 120 7.49 5.37 21.93
C LYS A 120 8.74 4.79 21.25
N LEU A 121 9.14 5.40 20.15
CA LEU A 121 10.26 5.01 19.30
C LEU A 121 11.40 6.01 19.46
N THR A 122 12.63 5.60 19.20
CA THR A 122 13.75 6.53 19.05
C THR A 122 13.75 7.12 17.63
N TRP A 123 14.37 8.28 17.45
CA TRP A 123 14.51 8.87 16.12
C TRP A 123 15.59 8.15 15.31
N GLY A 124 16.75 7.93 15.95
CA GLY A 124 17.88 7.16 15.43
C GLY A 124 19.22 7.65 15.98
N PRO A 125 20.35 7.03 15.62
CA PRO A 125 21.66 7.46 16.08
C PRO A 125 22.07 8.83 15.51
N ASP A 126 23.08 9.44 16.15
CA ASP A 126 23.80 10.57 15.55
C ASP A 126 24.55 10.08 14.29
N ILE A 127 24.09 10.54 13.13
CA ILE A 127 24.73 10.30 11.84
C ILE A 127 25.02 11.64 11.16
N LEU A 128 26.15 11.72 10.46
CA LEU A 128 26.47 12.83 9.54
C LEU A 128 25.66 12.67 8.25
N LEU A 129 24.33 12.80 8.35
CA LEU A 129 23.44 12.83 7.21
C LEU A 129 22.82 14.22 7.12
N SER A 130 23.24 15.00 6.14
CA SER A 130 22.63 16.31 5.87
C SER A 130 21.26 16.11 5.24
N LEU A 131 20.24 15.86 6.08
CA LEU A 131 18.87 15.72 5.62
C LEU A 131 18.32 17.06 5.08
N PRO A 132 17.50 17.03 4.01
CA PRO A 132 16.95 18.24 3.40
C PRO A 132 15.91 18.88 4.31
N LYS A 133 16.34 19.85 5.12
CA LYS A 133 15.51 20.49 6.15
C LYS A 133 14.20 21.06 5.62
N GLY A 134 13.11 20.67 6.27
CA GLY A 134 11.78 21.26 6.10
C GLY A 134 10.84 20.47 5.19
N ASP A 135 11.30 19.38 4.58
CA ASP A 135 10.50 18.50 3.73
C ASP A 135 10.57 17.07 4.25
N GLY A 136 9.67 16.72 5.19
CA GLY A 136 9.70 15.42 5.85
C GLY A 136 9.58 14.22 4.91
N LYS A 137 8.94 14.40 3.74
CA LYS A 137 8.86 13.36 2.70
C LYS A 137 10.24 13.10 2.11
N LYS A 138 10.94 14.15 1.68
CA LYS A 138 12.31 14.02 1.15
C LYS A 138 13.30 13.55 2.21
N GLU A 139 13.15 13.99 3.46
CA GLU A 139 13.99 13.54 4.56
C GLU A 139 13.82 12.03 4.80
N THR A 140 12.57 11.55 4.81
CA THR A 140 12.26 10.11 4.96
C THR A 140 12.76 9.28 3.77
N GLU A 141 12.57 9.77 2.54
CA GLU A 141 13.04 9.13 1.31
C GLU A 141 14.58 9.05 1.26
N MET A 142 15.27 10.14 1.61
CA MET A 142 16.73 10.17 1.67
C MET A 142 17.27 9.18 2.70
N LEU A 143 16.63 9.04 3.86
CA LEU A 143 17.02 8.06 4.87
C LEU A 143 16.80 6.62 4.39
N TYR A 144 15.67 6.35 3.71
CA TYR A 144 15.41 5.04 3.10
C TYR A 144 16.53 4.65 2.13
N HIS A 145 16.89 5.55 1.22
CA HIS A 145 17.97 5.31 0.26
C HIS A 145 19.34 5.22 0.94
N PHE A 146 19.61 6.03 1.97
CA PHE A 146 20.84 5.94 2.75
C PHE A 146 21.00 4.56 3.38
N CYS A 147 19.96 4.02 4.03
CA CYS A 147 20.01 2.69 4.63
C CYS A 147 20.21 1.60 3.56
N LYS A 148 19.47 1.67 2.45
CA LYS A 148 19.57 0.73 1.32
C LYS A 148 20.97 0.69 0.71
N ASN A 149 21.63 1.85 0.61
CA ASN A 149 22.95 2.01 -0.02
C ASN A 149 24.12 1.97 0.97
N SER A 150 23.88 1.59 2.23
CA SER A 150 24.89 1.62 3.29
C SER A 150 25.78 0.36 3.35
N ASP A 151 25.59 -0.60 2.43
CA ASP A 151 26.21 -1.92 2.44
C ASP A 151 26.05 -2.65 3.80
N GLY A 152 24.89 -2.45 4.45
CA GLY A 152 24.55 -3.06 5.75
C GLY A 152 25.15 -2.34 6.96
N ARG A 153 25.84 -1.21 6.78
CA ARG A 153 26.34 -0.38 7.89
C ARG A 153 25.21 0.29 8.66
N TYR A 154 24.13 0.63 7.96
CA TYR A 154 22.93 1.24 8.52
C TYR A 154 21.69 0.55 7.99
N SER A 155 20.74 0.33 8.87
CA SER A 155 19.48 -0.36 8.60
C SER A 155 18.32 0.53 9.04
N LEU A 156 17.12 0.27 8.51
CA LEU A 156 15.93 0.98 8.97
C LEU A 156 15.65 0.75 10.47
N SER A 157 16.06 -0.40 11.03
CA SER A 157 15.93 -0.65 12.47
C SER A 157 16.76 0.30 13.34
N ASP A 158 17.78 0.95 12.76
CA ASP A 158 18.55 1.98 13.46
C ASP A 158 17.77 3.30 13.54
N PHE A 159 16.72 3.49 12.74
CA PHE A 159 15.89 4.70 12.71
C PHE A 159 14.40 4.37 12.91
N PRO A 160 14.00 3.87 14.10
CA PRO A 160 12.65 3.31 14.30
C PRO A 160 11.51 4.28 13.97
N ALA A 161 11.68 5.58 14.23
CA ALA A 161 10.65 6.57 13.90
C ALA A 161 10.37 6.67 12.39
N PHE A 162 11.42 6.65 11.58
CA PHE A 162 11.28 6.64 10.12
C PHE A 162 10.86 5.29 9.59
N ALA A 163 11.41 4.19 10.13
CA ALA A 163 11.00 2.83 9.77
C ALA A 163 9.49 2.66 9.94
N TYR A 164 8.92 3.20 11.02
CA TYR A 164 7.49 3.21 11.24
C TYR A 164 6.76 3.82 10.03
N CYS A 165 7.11 5.03 9.60
CA CYS A 165 6.49 5.66 8.43
C CYS A 165 6.75 4.89 7.12
N ILE A 166 7.98 4.44 6.89
CA ILE A 166 8.40 3.76 5.65
C ILE A 166 7.63 2.46 5.44
N GLU A 167 7.45 1.66 6.50
CA GLU A 167 6.73 0.38 6.48
C GLU A 167 5.22 0.51 6.16
N MET A 168 4.67 1.73 6.14
CA MET A 168 3.30 1.99 5.69
C MET A 168 3.18 2.04 4.17
N ASN A 169 4.31 2.18 3.47
CA ASN A 169 4.36 2.24 2.02
C ASN A 169 4.55 0.84 1.45
N HIS A 170 3.72 0.44 0.48
CA HIS A 170 3.95 -0.80 -0.25
C HIS A 170 5.12 -0.70 -1.23
N ASN A 171 5.40 0.50 -1.74
CA ASN A 171 6.50 0.75 -2.68
C ASN A 171 7.26 2.06 -2.40
N PRO A 172 8.00 2.14 -1.28
CA PRO A 172 8.72 3.36 -0.88
C PRO A 172 9.80 3.80 -1.89
N GLU A 173 10.26 2.92 -2.77
CA GLU A 173 11.25 3.24 -3.80
C GLU A 173 10.66 4.00 -4.98
N LYS A 174 9.39 3.77 -5.31
CA LYS A 174 8.71 4.49 -6.39
C LYS A 174 7.90 5.67 -5.88
N ASN A 175 7.31 5.54 -4.69
CA ASN A 175 6.47 6.58 -4.11
C ASN A 175 6.46 6.49 -2.57
N MET A 176 7.15 7.44 -1.92
CA MET A 176 7.05 7.65 -0.48
C MET A 176 5.74 8.38 -0.15
N GLU A 177 4.64 7.66 -0.06
CA GLU A 177 3.33 8.23 0.30
C GLU A 177 3.30 8.65 1.76
N TRP A 178 3.73 7.77 2.66
CA TRP A 178 3.75 7.98 4.10
C TRP A 178 5.14 8.32 4.61
N TYR A 179 5.25 9.40 5.38
CA TYR A 179 6.52 9.92 5.86
C TYR A 179 6.40 10.51 7.27
N LEU A 180 7.57 10.67 7.91
CA LEU A 180 7.67 11.41 9.15
C LEU A 180 7.58 12.91 8.80
N PRO A 181 6.59 13.65 9.30
CA PRO A 181 6.42 15.04 8.94
C PRO A 181 7.53 15.93 9.51
N SER A 182 7.88 16.99 8.77
CA SER A 182 8.73 18.05 9.30
C SER A 182 7.94 18.92 10.28
N GLU A 183 8.66 19.55 11.21
CA GLU A 183 8.09 20.45 12.23
C GLU A 183 7.25 21.57 11.59
N ARG A 184 7.68 22.03 10.43
CA ARG A 184 7.06 23.13 9.69
C ARG A 184 5.80 22.74 8.92
N SER A 185 5.53 21.44 8.75
CA SER A 185 4.43 20.99 7.92
C SER A 185 3.07 21.25 8.58
N GLU A 186 2.10 21.69 7.78
CA GLU A 186 0.72 21.87 8.22
C GLU A 186 0.12 20.55 8.73
N LYS A 187 0.43 19.44 8.05
CA LYS A 187 0.01 18.09 8.48
C LYS A 187 0.48 17.76 9.89
N TYR A 188 1.69 18.16 10.28
CA TYR A 188 2.18 17.97 11.65
C TYR A 188 1.41 18.80 12.69
N ARG A 189 0.91 19.98 12.29
CA ARG A 189 0.03 20.80 13.12
C ARG A 189 -1.34 20.14 13.29
N GLU A 190 -1.87 19.50 12.26
CA GLU A 190 -3.16 18.81 12.33
C GLU A 190 -3.14 17.58 13.24
N VAL A 191 -2.04 16.81 13.28
CA VAL A 191 -1.84 15.68 14.23
C VAL A 191 -2.20 16.10 15.65
N SER A 192 -1.83 17.33 15.97
CA SER A 192 -1.87 17.91 17.30
C SER A 192 -3.26 18.46 17.68
N ASN A 193 -4.15 18.64 16.68
CA ASN A 193 -5.55 19.01 16.86
C ASN A 193 -6.45 17.79 17.15
N ASN A 194 -5.95 16.57 16.92
CA ASN A 194 -6.69 15.33 17.16
C ASN A 194 -6.71 14.90 18.66
N ASN A 195 -6.44 15.82 19.60
CA ASN A 195 -6.48 15.59 21.05
C ASN A 195 -5.63 14.41 21.56
N TYR A 196 -4.51 14.11 20.90
CA TYR A 196 -3.55 13.14 21.41
C TYR A 196 -2.65 13.80 22.46
N PRO A 197 -2.71 13.41 23.76
CA PRO A 197 -1.91 14.00 24.82
C PRO A 197 -0.47 13.45 24.81
N PHE A 198 0.18 13.51 23.65
CA PHE A 198 1.44 12.84 23.36
C PHE A 198 2.43 13.77 22.69
N ASP A 199 3.69 13.55 23.02
CA ASP A 199 4.82 14.18 22.34
C ASP A 199 5.19 13.34 21.12
N PHE A 200 5.32 13.99 19.97
CA PHE A 200 5.55 13.32 18.69
C PHE A 200 6.90 13.71 18.09
N TRP A 201 7.57 12.76 17.44
CA TRP A 201 8.70 13.06 16.59
C TRP A 201 8.33 13.92 15.39
N SER A 202 9.24 14.81 15.01
CA SER A 202 9.30 15.35 13.65
C SER A 202 10.53 14.75 12.94
N SER A 203 10.61 14.95 11.64
CA SER A 203 11.78 14.61 10.84
C SER A 203 12.88 15.69 10.92
N THR A 204 12.60 16.86 11.53
CA THR A 204 13.47 18.03 11.49
C THR A 204 14.58 17.97 12.53
N GLU A 205 15.81 17.80 12.05
CA GLU A 205 17.00 17.92 12.89
C GLU A 205 17.24 19.37 13.34
N TYR A 206 17.21 19.57 14.66
CA TYR A 206 17.54 20.83 15.30
C TYR A 206 19.06 21.02 15.36
N SER A 207 19.76 19.99 15.84
CA SER A 207 21.22 19.93 15.92
C SER A 207 21.71 18.51 15.60
N ARG A 208 23.02 18.30 15.69
CA ARG A 208 23.63 16.99 15.48
C ARG A 208 23.04 15.92 16.43
N GLU A 209 22.77 16.27 17.68
CA GLU A 209 22.33 15.33 18.71
C GLU A 209 20.83 15.41 19.01
N THR A 210 20.14 16.43 18.47
CA THR A 210 18.76 16.75 18.85
C THR A 210 17.85 16.97 17.65
N VAL A 211 16.59 16.60 17.82
CA VAL A 211 15.52 16.70 16.82
C VAL A 211 14.37 17.49 17.42
N ASP A 212 13.70 18.26 16.56
CA ASP A 212 12.50 18.97 16.96
C ASP A 212 11.37 17.96 17.22
N ILE A 213 10.77 18.04 18.40
CA ILE A 213 9.53 17.36 18.73
C ILE A 213 8.43 18.37 18.95
N ARG A 214 7.22 17.95 18.67
CA ARG A 214 6.02 18.66 19.05
C ARG A 214 5.57 18.17 20.41
N LYS A 215 5.68 19.04 21.41
CA LYS A 215 5.28 18.76 22.78
C LYS A 215 3.81 19.10 22.98
N TRP A 216 3.06 18.17 23.56
CA TRP A 216 1.69 18.42 23.97
C TRP A 216 1.65 19.30 25.22
N ALA A 217 0.90 20.41 25.17
CA ALA A 217 0.66 21.28 26.31
C ALA A 217 -0.80 21.17 26.74
N SER A 218 -1.04 20.80 28.00
CA SER A 218 -2.37 20.58 28.58
C SER A 218 -3.25 21.82 28.68
N ASN A 219 -2.70 23.01 28.41
CA ASN A 219 -3.33 24.30 28.66
C ASN A 219 -3.53 25.04 27.33
N ASN A 220 -4.55 24.62 26.56
CA ASN A 220 -5.18 25.31 25.43
C ASN A 220 -4.27 25.89 24.32
N GLU A 221 -4.15 25.12 23.23
CA GLU A 221 -3.93 25.60 21.85
C GLU A 221 -2.52 26.05 21.44
N GLN A 222 -1.49 25.89 22.28
CA GLN A 222 -0.10 26.12 21.87
C GLN A 222 0.73 24.85 21.98
N HIS A 223 0.94 24.19 20.84
CA HIS A 223 1.97 23.18 20.72
C HIS A 223 3.33 23.87 20.71
N LEU A 224 4.20 23.44 21.63
CA LEU A 224 5.56 23.94 21.70
C LEU A 224 6.46 23.01 20.88
N THR A 225 7.23 23.60 19.97
CA THR A 225 8.36 22.93 19.36
C THR A 225 9.53 23.00 20.35
N ILE A 226 10.04 21.84 20.77
CA ILE A 226 11.22 21.75 21.62
C ILE A 226 12.24 20.79 21.01
N ALA A 227 13.51 20.99 21.29
CA ALA A 227 14.55 20.03 20.94
C ALA A 227 14.59 18.89 21.95
N ALA A 228 14.65 17.65 21.46
CA ALA A 228 14.87 16.45 22.28
C ALA A 228 16.02 15.62 21.73
N PHE A 229 16.67 14.80 22.57
CA PHE A 229 17.81 13.99 22.12
C PHE A 229 17.33 12.87 21.21
N LYS A 230 18.06 12.56 20.15
CA LYS A 230 17.66 11.54 19.16
C LYS A 230 17.44 10.13 19.75
N ASN A 231 18.09 9.84 20.89
CA ASN A 231 17.97 8.58 21.64
C ASN A 231 16.83 8.57 22.68
N ASP A 232 16.14 9.70 22.89
CA ASP A 232 14.91 9.73 23.69
C ASP A 232 13.81 8.94 22.96
N ARG A 233 12.67 8.73 23.64
CA ARG A 233 11.55 7.96 23.09
C ARG A 233 10.29 8.80 23.07
N PHE A 234 9.73 8.99 21.88
CA PHE A 234 8.46 9.71 21.64
C PHE A 234 7.56 8.95 20.68
N TYR A 235 6.29 9.34 20.60
CA TYR A 235 5.35 8.72 19.67
C TYR A 235 5.64 9.16 18.24
N VAL A 236 5.15 8.38 17.28
CA VAL A 236 5.23 8.70 15.86
C VAL A 236 3.83 8.84 15.31
N TYR A 237 3.66 9.85 14.47
CA TYR A 237 2.47 10.00 13.64
C TYR A 237 2.93 10.23 12.20
N ALA A 238 2.71 9.24 11.34
CA ALA A 238 3.00 9.35 9.93
C ALA A 238 1.93 10.19 9.21
N VAL A 239 2.33 10.90 8.16
CA VAL A 239 1.41 11.67 7.33
C VAL A 239 1.52 11.21 5.88
N ARG A 240 0.43 11.33 5.12
CA ARG A 240 0.35 11.04 3.68
C ARG A 240 0.12 12.34 2.94
#